data_AF-A0A7S0RVC0-F1
#
_entry.id   AF-A0A7S0RVC0-F1
#
_cell.length_a   1.000
_cell.length_b   1.000
_cell.length_c   1.000
_cell.angle_alpha   90.00
_cell.angle_beta   90.00
_cell.angle_gamma   90.00
#
_symmetry.space_group_name_H-M   'P 1'
#
loop_
_entity.id
_entity.type
_entity.pdbx_description
1 polymer ?
#
loop_
_entity_poly.entity_id
_entity_poly.type
_entity_poly.pdbx_seq_one_letter_code
_entity_poly.pdbx_strand_id
1 'polypeptide(L)'
;WYACLRLDQSVGFVALTTPLSLESQSAQENRYTVNLRRVVLLKHTYHDLVWRIMADEGEFLELLIANERLLNWKDILQTPGLPAKRKKEVIMELQKCCESKISYAEEARKEGIVQVLTGILSTTADEEVMEAISAIMTACSGPMASGGKVIDYDYGGHVVRIREGALGDGLGAKVWTVAHILCKELVAHPQLVAGQRVLEIGAGCGVCGILAAKLGASEVVLTDVEGPVLRNLRECMNMNSG
;
A
#
# COMPACT_ATOMS: atom_id res chain seq x y z
N TRP A 1 -13.10 -9.04 -8.89
CA TRP A 1 -11.81 -8.90 -9.60
C TRP A 1 -10.71 -9.16 -8.59
N TYR A 2 -10.37 -10.43 -8.39
CA TYR A 2 -9.34 -10.87 -7.44
C TYR A 2 -8.23 -11.54 -8.24
N ALA A 3 -6.97 -11.16 -8.03
CA ALA A 3 -5.84 -11.90 -8.54
C ALA A 3 -5.28 -12.80 -7.43
N CYS A 4 -4.73 -13.95 -7.83
CA CYS A 4 -4.33 -15.03 -6.93
C CYS A 4 -2.86 -15.38 -7.21
N LEU A 5 -2.03 -15.41 -6.16
CA LEU A 5 -0.65 -15.90 -6.20
C LEU A 5 -0.52 -17.12 -5.28
N ARG A 6 0.09 -18.20 -5.76
CA ARG A 6 0.25 -19.47 -5.05
C ARG A 6 1.71 -19.70 -4.66
N LEU A 7 1.96 -20.08 -3.42
CA LEU A 7 3.24 -20.64 -2.95
C LEU A 7 3.15 -22.16 -2.94
N ASP A 8 4.04 -22.84 -3.69
CA ASP A 8 4.27 -24.28 -3.62
C ASP A 8 5.73 -24.51 -3.22
N GLN A 9 5.99 -25.40 -2.26
CA GLN A 9 7.34 -25.72 -1.78
C GLN A 9 8.20 -26.47 -2.79
N SER A 10 7.68 -26.79 -3.99
CA SER A 10 8.41 -27.63 -4.94
C SER A 10 8.68 -27.03 -6.33
N VAL A 11 7.95 -26.02 -6.81
CA VAL A 11 8.22 -25.41 -8.15
C VAL A 11 7.67 -23.97 -8.21
N GLY A 12 8.37 -23.10 -8.95
CA GLY A 12 8.17 -21.65 -9.06
C GLY A 12 6.75 -21.07 -9.15
N PHE A 13 6.70 -19.75 -8.92
CA PHE A 13 5.49 -18.92 -8.83
C PHE A 13 4.66 -18.84 -10.11
N VAL A 14 3.34 -19.02 -10.00
CA VAL A 14 2.41 -18.75 -11.09
C VAL A 14 1.65 -17.45 -10.83
N ALA A 15 1.85 -16.52 -11.76
CA ALA A 15 1.29 -15.19 -11.82
C ALA A 15 0.11 -15.15 -12.79
N LEU A 16 -1.11 -14.85 -12.33
CA LEU A 16 -2.24 -14.64 -13.24
C LEU A 16 -2.50 -13.14 -13.37
N THR A 17 -2.14 -12.57 -14.53
CA THR A 17 -2.48 -11.19 -14.91
C THR A 17 -3.29 -11.23 -16.21
N THR A 18 -4.48 -10.65 -16.23
CA THR A 18 -5.22 -10.37 -17.48
C THR A 18 -4.68 -9.09 -18.13
N PRO A 19 -4.43 -9.05 -19.46
CA PRO A 19 -4.18 -7.80 -20.16
C PRO A 19 -5.48 -7.02 -20.39
N LEU A 20 -5.45 -5.69 -20.24
CA LEU A 20 -6.37 -4.82 -20.96
C LEU A 20 -6.01 -4.91 -22.45
N SER A 21 -7.02 -5.19 -23.26
CA SER A 21 -6.99 -5.57 -24.68
C SER A 21 -6.16 -4.67 -25.60
N LEU A 22 -5.38 -5.30 -26.50
CA LEU A 22 -5.54 -5.18 -27.97
C LEU A 22 -4.75 -6.31 -28.66
N GLU A 23 -5.50 -7.15 -29.38
CA GLU A 23 -5.14 -8.06 -30.49
C GLU A 23 -4.15 -9.24 -30.31
N SER A 24 -4.75 -10.43 -30.42
CA SER A 24 -4.24 -11.72 -30.93
C SER A 24 -2.87 -12.24 -30.50
N GLN A 25 -2.86 -13.11 -29.48
CA GLN A 25 -2.47 -14.53 -29.60
C GLN A 25 -2.76 -15.25 -28.26
N SER A 26 -3.13 -16.52 -28.35
CA SER A 26 -3.81 -17.33 -27.33
C SER A 26 -3.16 -17.36 -25.94
N ALA A 27 -3.77 -16.68 -24.96
CA ALA A 27 -3.54 -16.90 -23.54
C ALA A 27 -4.60 -17.89 -23.01
N GLN A 28 -4.18 -19.08 -22.59
CA GLN A 28 -5.05 -20.14 -22.10
C GLN A 28 -5.60 -19.75 -20.70
N GLU A 29 -6.92 -19.59 -20.61
CA GLU A 29 -7.66 -19.30 -19.37
C GLU A 29 -7.51 -20.46 -18.37
N ASN A 30 -6.71 -20.31 -17.32
CA ASN A 30 -6.71 -21.23 -16.19
C ASN A 30 -7.59 -20.67 -15.06
N ARG A 31 -8.87 -21.10 -15.02
CA ARG A 31 -9.77 -20.85 -13.89
C ARG A 31 -9.44 -21.81 -12.76
N TYR A 32 -9.01 -21.29 -11.61
CA TYR A 32 -8.79 -22.10 -10.41
C TYR A 32 -10.00 -22.01 -9.48
N THR A 33 -10.60 -23.16 -9.15
CA THR A 33 -11.64 -23.27 -8.13
C THR A 33 -11.00 -23.61 -6.79
N VAL A 34 -11.06 -22.69 -5.82
CA VAL A 34 -10.61 -22.96 -4.44
C VAL A 34 -11.74 -23.67 -3.70
N ASN A 35 -11.55 -24.95 -3.38
CA ASN A 35 -12.49 -25.69 -2.54
C ASN A 35 -12.35 -25.24 -1.07
N LEU A 36 -13.31 -24.44 -0.59
CA LEU A 36 -13.31 -23.80 0.73
C LEU A 36 -13.53 -24.76 1.92
N ARG A 37 -13.80 -26.05 1.70
CA ARG A 37 -14.16 -26.99 2.78
C ARG A 37 -13.04 -27.24 3.81
N ARG A 38 -11.79 -26.83 3.53
CA ARG A 38 -10.61 -26.96 4.42
C ARG A 38 -9.59 -25.84 4.17
N VAL A 39 -10.05 -24.57 4.20
CA VAL A 39 -9.17 -23.41 4.00
C VAL A 39 -9.19 -22.53 5.24
N VAL A 40 -8.02 -22.22 5.78
CA VAL A 40 -7.87 -21.22 6.85
C VAL A 40 -7.87 -19.85 6.19
N LEU A 41 -8.86 -19.03 6.54
CA LEU A 41 -9.01 -17.69 6.01
C LEU A 41 -8.35 -16.68 6.93
N LEU A 42 -7.28 -16.04 6.45
CA LEU A 42 -6.69 -14.87 7.11
C LEU A 42 -7.55 -13.64 6.79
N LYS A 43 -8.76 -13.62 7.36
CA LYS A 43 -9.70 -12.48 7.43
C LYS A 43 -10.75 -12.63 8.55
N HIS A 44 -10.76 -13.73 9.33
CA HIS A 44 -11.87 -14.04 10.24
C HIS A 44 -11.50 -14.30 11.71
N THR A 45 -10.37 -13.78 12.18
CA THR A 45 -9.96 -13.75 13.61
C THR A 45 -10.16 -12.37 14.27
N TYR A 46 -11.10 -11.56 13.77
CA TYR A 46 -11.12 -10.10 14.00
C TYR A 46 -11.97 -9.62 15.18
N HIS A 47 -12.83 -10.45 15.79
CA HIS A 47 -13.79 -9.90 16.75
C HIS A 47 -13.19 -9.61 18.14
N ASP A 48 -12.19 -10.37 18.59
CA ASP A 48 -11.59 -10.20 19.92
C ASP A 48 -10.29 -9.39 19.91
N LEU A 49 -9.61 -9.30 18.75
CA LEU A 49 -8.33 -8.59 18.61
C LEU A 49 -8.50 -7.07 18.46
N VAL A 50 -9.62 -6.63 17.87
CA VAL A 50 -9.92 -5.21 17.58
C VAL A 50 -9.92 -4.34 18.83
N TRP A 51 -10.34 -4.89 19.98
CA TRP A 51 -10.31 -4.17 21.26
C TRP A 51 -8.90 -3.89 21.78
N ARG A 52 -7.88 -4.64 21.31
CA ARG A 52 -6.48 -4.51 21.74
C ARG A 52 -5.63 -3.65 20.78
N ILE A 53 -6.20 -3.19 19.66
CA ILE A 53 -5.55 -2.46 18.56
C ILE A 53 -5.63 -0.92 18.73
N MET A 54 -6.25 -0.43 19.81
CA MET A 54 -6.45 1.00 20.10
C MET A 54 -5.15 1.77 20.46
N ALA A 55 -4.16 1.77 19.57
CA ALA A 55 -2.93 2.56 19.71
C ALA A 55 -2.60 3.42 18.47
N ASP A 56 -3.35 3.30 17.36
CA ASP A 56 -2.93 3.98 16.10
C ASP A 56 -4.09 4.45 15.19
N GLU A 57 -5.25 4.81 15.76
CA GLU A 57 -6.29 5.53 15.01
C GLU A 57 -5.79 6.91 14.51
N GLY A 58 -4.77 7.47 15.18
CA GLY A 58 -4.23 8.79 14.87
C GLY A 58 -3.58 8.89 13.49
N GLU A 59 -2.60 8.04 13.18
CA GLU A 59 -1.90 8.11 11.88
C GLU A 59 -2.84 7.78 10.71
N PHE A 60 -3.78 6.84 10.91
CA PHE A 60 -4.78 6.46 9.92
C PHE A 60 -5.77 7.59 9.61
N LEU A 61 -6.37 8.19 10.66
CA LEU A 61 -7.27 9.33 10.48
C LEU A 61 -6.52 10.50 9.83
N GLU A 62 -5.26 10.72 10.20
CA GLU A 62 -4.46 11.79 9.62
C GLU A 62 -4.20 11.61 8.12
N LEU A 63 -3.94 10.39 7.65
CA LEU A 63 -3.79 10.08 6.23
C LEU A 63 -5.10 10.28 5.45
N LEU A 64 -6.23 9.79 5.98
CA LEU A 64 -7.53 10.00 5.36
C LEU A 64 -7.88 11.49 5.26
N ILE A 65 -7.66 12.24 6.35
CA ILE A 65 -7.88 13.69 6.39
C ILE A 65 -6.94 14.40 5.40
N ALA A 66 -5.68 13.97 5.30
CA ALA A 66 -4.72 14.54 4.35
C ALA A 66 -5.16 14.31 2.90
N ASN A 67 -5.53 13.08 2.53
CA ASN A 67 -6.02 12.75 1.19
C ASN A 67 -7.27 13.55 0.82
N GLU A 68 -8.29 13.58 1.69
CA GLU A 68 -9.53 14.33 1.44
C GLU A 68 -9.26 15.83 1.20
N ARG A 69 -8.41 16.44 2.03
CA ARG A 69 -8.05 17.86 1.88
C ARG A 69 -7.26 18.14 0.62
N LEU A 70 -6.32 17.27 0.28
CA LEU A 70 -5.49 17.44 -0.92
C LEU A 70 -6.30 17.31 -2.20
N LEU A 71 -7.23 16.35 -2.27
CA LEU A 71 -8.16 16.22 -3.40
C LEU A 71 -9.02 17.48 -3.54
N ASN A 72 -9.58 17.99 -2.44
CA ASN A 72 -10.36 19.23 -2.47
C ASN A 72 -9.52 20.44 -2.92
N TRP A 73 -8.31 20.61 -2.39
CA TRP A 73 -7.42 21.70 -2.81
C TRP A 73 -7.00 21.57 -4.28
N LYS A 74 -6.74 20.35 -4.76
CA LYS A 74 -6.44 20.09 -6.17
C LYS A 74 -7.57 20.56 -7.08
N ASP A 75 -8.80 20.16 -6.78
CA ASP A 75 -9.99 20.54 -7.54
C ASP A 75 -10.20 22.06 -7.53
N ILE A 76 -10.01 22.69 -6.37
CA ILE A 76 -10.08 24.16 -6.26
C ILE A 76 -9.01 24.81 -7.15
N LEU A 77 -7.76 24.38 -7.08
CA LEU A 77 -6.65 24.97 -7.85
C LEU A 77 -6.81 24.79 -9.37
N GLN A 78 -7.49 23.74 -9.79
CA GLN A 78 -7.80 23.47 -11.20
C GLN A 78 -9.07 24.20 -11.69
N THR A 79 -9.81 24.88 -10.81
CA THR A 79 -11.03 25.61 -11.18
C THR A 79 -10.72 26.78 -12.11
N PRO A 80 -11.33 26.85 -13.32
CA PRO A 80 -11.12 27.95 -14.25
C PRO A 80 -11.55 29.29 -13.65
N GLY A 81 -10.71 30.31 -13.81
CA GLY A 81 -11.01 31.67 -13.33
C GLY A 81 -10.97 31.84 -11.81
N LEU A 82 -10.38 30.88 -11.06
CA LEU A 82 -10.20 31.01 -9.61
C LEU A 82 -9.51 32.35 -9.26
N PRO A 83 -10.10 33.19 -8.38
CA PRO A 83 -9.52 34.47 -7.99
C PRO A 83 -8.11 34.32 -7.43
N ALA A 84 -7.20 35.23 -7.79
CA ALA A 84 -5.80 35.17 -7.36
C ALA A 84 -5.65 35.10 -5.82
N LYS A 85 -6.47 35.87 -5.09
CA LYS A 85 -6.51 35.82 -3.63
C LYS A 85 -6.85 34.42 -3.09
N ARG A 86 -7.88 33.77 -3.65
CA ARG A 86 -8.30 32.43 -3.19
C ARG A 86 -7.26 31.37 -3.56
N LYS A 87 -6.62 31.51 -4.72
CA LYS A 87 -5.51 30.65 -5.15
C LYS A 87 -4.34 30.73 -4.16
N LYS A 88 -3.95 31.95 -3.76
CA LYS A 88 -2.90 32.19 -2.76
C LYS A 88 -3.25 31.56 -1.41
N GLU A 89 -4.46 31.77 -0.91
CA GLU A 89 -4.93 31.17 0.35
C GLU A 89 -4.77 29.63 0.37
N VAL A 90 -5.25 28.96 -0.69
CA VAL A 90 -5.17 27.49 -0.79
C VAL A 90 -3.71 27.00 -0.83
N ILE A 91 -2.85 27.68 -1.60
CA ILE A 91 -1.43 27.31 -1.69
C ILE A 91 -0.72 27.47 -0.34
N MET A 92 -1.01 28.54 0.40
CA MET A 92 -0.44 28.77 1.73
C MET A 92 -0.94 27.75 2.77
N GLU A 93 -2.21 27.38 2.73
CA GLU A 93 -2.75 26.29 3.57
C GLU A 93 -2.06 24.95 3.25
N LEU A 94 -1.89 24.65 1.96
CA LEU A 94 -1.25 23.43 1.50
C LEU A 94 0.23 23.39 1.93
N GLN A 95 0.96 24.50 1.82
CA GLN A 95 2.34 24.63 2.30
C GLN A 95 2.43 24.30 3.80
N LYS A 96 1.62 24.98 4.62
CA LYS A 96 1.63 24.78 6.08
C LYS A 96 1.37 23.32 6.46
N CYS A 97 0.48 22.65 5.73
CA CYS A 97 0.19 21.24 5.97
C CYS A 97 1.35 20.31 5.52
N CYS A 98 1.96 20.56 4.37
CA CYS A 98 3.10 19.79 3.88
C CYS A 98 4.35 19.95 4.77
N GLU A 99 4.54 21.12 5.38
CA GLU A 99 5.65 21.37 6.31
C GLU A 99 5.41 20.78 7.70
N SER A 100 4.16 20.72 8.15
CA SER A 100 3.82 20.23 9.49
C SER A 100 3.75 18.72 9.58
N LYS A 101 3.35 18.03 8.50
CA LYS A 101 3.11 16.58 8.51
C LYS A 101 3.57 15.93 7.22
N ILE A 102 4.33 14.84 7.37
CA ILE A 102 4.89 14.05 6.26
C ILE A 102 3.78 13.49 5.36
N SER A 103 2.65 13.07 5.96
CA SER A 103 1.49 12.53 5.24
C SER A 103 0.95 13.45 4.15
N TYR A 104 1.00 14.78 4.34
CA TYR A 104 0.53 15.74 3.34
C TYR A 104 1.51 15.90 2.17
N ALA A 105 2.82 15.92 2.44
CA ALA A 105 3.83 16.05 1.39
C ALA A 105 3.87 14.80 0.48
N GLU A 106 3.73 13.61 1.06
CA GLU A 106 3.67 12.37 0.30
C GLU A 106 2.41 12.27 -0.56
N GLU A 107 1.26 12.59 0.02
CA GLU A 107 -0.02 12.49 -0.68
C GLU A 107 -0.16 13.59 -1.75
N ALA A 108 0.40 14.79 -1.53
CA ALA A 108 0.48 15.84 -2.54
C ALA A 108 1.27 15.40 -3.78
N ARG A 109 2.41 14.71 -3.58
CA ARG A 109 3.21 14.13 -4.67
C ARG A 109 2.38 13.14 -5.48
N LYS A 110 1.70 12.22 -4.80
CA LYS A 110 0.90 11.14 -5.41
C LYS A 110 -0.31 11.66 -6.18
N GLU A 111 -1.05 12.59 -5.60
CA GLU A 111 -2.25 13.16 -6.23
C GLU A 111 -1.93 14.12 -7.37
N GLY A 112 -0.66 14.28 -7.73
CA GLY A 112 -0.26 15.12 -8.84
C GLY A 112 -0.39 16.62 -8.57
N ILE A 113 -0.41 17.02 -7.29
CA ILE A 113 -0.42 18.43 -6.87
C ILE A 113 0.82 19.13 -7.42
N VAL A 114 1.98 18.47 -7.40
CA VAL A 114 3.24 19.03 -7.89
C VAL A 114 3.13 19.51 -9.34
N GLN A 115 2.42 18.77 -10.20
CA GLN A 115 2.18 19.12 -11.60
C GLN A 115 1.26 20.33 -11.71
N VAL A 116 0.20 20.38 -10.90
CA VAL A 116 -0.71 21.54 -10.82
C VAL A 116 0.06 22.79 -10.38
N LEU A 117 0.88 22.68 -9.33
CA LEU A 117 1.68 23.79 -8.82
C LEU A 117 2.77 24.24 -9.80
N THR A 118 3.39 23.32 -10.54
CA THR A 118 4.36 23.65 -11.59
C THR A 118 3.71 24.52 -12.69
N GLY A 119 2.47 24.18 -13.08
CA GLY A 119 1.70 25.01 -14.01
C GLY A 119 1.43 26.41 -13.47
N ILE A 120 1.05 26.53 -12.19
CA ILE A 120 0.82 27.82 -11.54
C ILE A 120 2.11 28.64 -11.43
N LEU A 121 3.22 28.00 -11.04
CA LEU A 121 4.54 28.62 -10.89
C LEU A 121 4.99 29.29 -12.20
N SER A 122 4.70 28.67 -13.34
CA SER A 122 5.08 29.20 -14.66
C SER A 122 4.31 30.45 -15.09
N THR A 123 3.23 30.82 -14.39
CA THR A 123 2.31 31.92 -14.80
C THR A 123 2.09 32.98 -13.72
N THR A 124 2.47 32.71 -12.47
CA THR A 124 2.31 33.66 -11.36
C THR A 124 3.42 34.72 -11.36
N ALA A 125 3.12 35.90 -10.83
CA ALA A 125 4.10 36.95 -10.52
C ALA A 125 4.13 37.29 -9.01
N ASP A 126 3.34 36.58 -8.20
CA ASP A 126 3.26 36.76 -6.74
C ASP A 126 4.41 36.00 -6.07
N GLU A 127 5.37 36.72 -5.51
CA GLU A 127 6.59 36.17 -4.90
C GLU A 127 6.28 35.21 -3.74
N GLU A 128 5.29 35.52 -2.90
CA GLU A 128 4.90 34.65 -1.78
C GLU A 128 4.33 33.33 -2.29
N VAL A 129 3.58 33.36 -3.40
CA VAL A 129 3.06 32.13 -4.03
C VAL A 129 4.20 31.29 -4.60
N MET A 130 5.22 31.91 -5.21
CA MET A 130 6.38 31.19 -5.73
C MET A 130 7.18 30.51 -4.62
N GLU A 131 7.39 31.22 -3.51
CA GLU A 131 8.09 30.71 -2.33
C GLU A 131 7.33 29.52 -1.73
N ALA A 132 6.02 29.66 -1.53
CA ALA A 132 5.17 28.60 -1.01
C ALA A 132 5.20 27.34 -1.89
N ILE A 133 5.07 27.50 -3.21
CA ILE A 133 5.17 26.38 -4.17
C ILE A 133 6.53 25.68 -4.06
N SER A 134 7.62 26.45 -3.97
CA SER A 134 8.97 25.91 -3.86
C SER A 134 9.17 25.10 -2.57
N ALA A 135 8.62 25.58 -1.44
CA ALA A 135 8.63 24.87 -0.17
C ALA A 135 7.86 23.55 -0.25
N ILE A 136 6.66 23.57 -0.85
CA ILE A 136 5.84 22.36 -1.07
C ILE A 136 6.59 21.35 -1.94
N MET A 137 7.17 21.79 -3.05
CA MET A 137 7.93 20.92 -3.96
C MET A 137 9.16 20.32 -3.26
N THR A 138 9.82 21.07 -2.38
CA THR A 138 10.95 20.59 -1.58
C THR A 138 10.50 19.52 -0.58
N ALA A 139 9.40 19.75 0.14
CA ALA A 139 8.79 18.75 1.03
C ALA A 139 8.39 17.48 0.25
N CYS A 140 7.87 17.65 -0.96
CA CYS A 140 7.56 16.56 -1.88
C CYS A 140 8.81 15.87 -2.44
N SER A 141 10.02 16.40 -2.29
CA SER A 141 11.26 15.87 -2.89
C SER A 141 12.26 15.30 -1.85
N GLY A 142 11.89 15.22 -0.57
CA GLY A 142 12.77 14.76 0.51
C GLY A 142 13.29 13.31 0.37
N PRO A 143 14.15 12.83 1.30
CA PRO A 143 14.91 11.56 1.22
C PRO A 143 14.11 10.28 0.94
N MET A 144 12.79 10.36 1.04
CA MET A 144 11.81 9.29 0.77
C MET A 144 11.37 9.24 -0.71
N ALA A 145 12.08 9.93 -1.60
CA ALA A 145 12.04 9.69 -3.06
C ALA A 145 12.70 8.35 -3.47
N SER A 146 13.23 7.57 -2.50
CA SER A 146 13.77 6.25 -2.76
C SER A 146 12.65 5.23 -2.93
N GLY A 147 12.69 4.48 -4.03
CA GLY A 147 11.77 3.35 -4.26
C GLY A 147 11.73 2.41 -3.05
N GLY A 148 10.59 1.76 -2.86
CA GLY A 148 10.24 0.98 -1.66
C GLY A 148 11.39 0.31 -0.90
N LYS A 149 11.36 0.42 0.43
CA LYS A 149 12.37 -0.09 1.35
C LYS A 149 12.16 -1.58 1.61
N VAL A 150 13.22 -2.38 1.52
CA VAL A 150 13.22 -3.77 1.99
C VAL A 150 13.50 -3.79 3.49
N ILE A 151 12.63 -4.45 4.25
CA ILE A 151 12.68 -4.58 5.71
C ILE A 151 12.58 -6.07 6.05
N ASP A 152 13.44 -6.52 6.96
CA ASP A 152 13.37 -7.85 7.55
C ASP A 152 12.62 -7.77 8.87
N TYR A 153 11.44 -8.39 8.93
CA TYR A 153 10.66 -8.52 10.17
C TYR A 153 10.95 -9.87 10.81
N ASP A 154 11.37 -9.87 12.07
CA ASP A 154 11.57 -11.10 12.85
C ASP A 154 10.34 -11.36 13.73
N TYR A 155 9.72 -12.53 13.53
CA TYR A 155 8.67 -13.04 14.40
C TYR A 155 9.14 -14.32 15.09
N GLY A 156 9.81 -14.18 16.23
CA GLY A 156 10.21 -15.32 17.07
C GLY A 156 11.19 -16.27 16.39
N GLY A 157 12.12 -15.75 15.60
CA GLY A 157 13.11 -16.51 14.82
C GLY A 157 12.69 -16.78 13.38
N HIS A 158 11.45 -16.45 13.00
CA HIS A 158 10.98 -16.51 11.62
C HIS A 158 11.12 -15.15 10.94
N VAL A 159 12.21 -14.98 10.19
CA VAL A 159 12.45 -13.75 9.43
C VAL A 159 11.62 -13.72 8.15
N VAL A 160 10.87 -12.64 7.95
CA VAL A 160 10.05 -12.36 6.76
C VAL A 160 10.57 -11.08 6.11
N ARG A 161 11.11 -11.20 4.90
CA ARG A 161 11.67 -10.09 4.13
C ARG A 161 10.61 -9.42 3.28
N ILE A 162 10.28 -8.17 3.55
CA ILE A 162 9.20 -7.44 2.88
C ILE A 162 9.75 -6.19 2.21
N ARG A 163 9.36 -5.97 0.96
CA ARG A 163 9.49 -4.66 0.32
C ARG A 163 8.25 -3.86 0.64
N GLU A 164 8.41 -2.83 1.46
CA GLU A 164 7.38 -1.82 1.64
C GLU A 164 7.55 -0.73 0.59
N GLY A 165 6.50 -0.44 -0.15
CA GLY A 165 6.45 0.75 -0.99
C GLY A 165 6.44 2.03 -0.16
N ALA A 166 6.45 3.16 -0.86
CA ALA A 166 6.02 4.41 -0.24
C ALA A 166 4.53 4.28 0.14
N LEU A 167 4.06 5.05 1.13
CA LEU A 167 2.62 5.10 1.49
C LEU A 167 1.72 5.43 0.27
N GLY A 168 2.29 6.03 -0.78
CA GLY A 168 1.64 6.33 -2.05
C GLY A 168 1.59 5.22 -3.11
N ASP A 169 2.19 4.05 -2.90
CA ASP A 169 2.16 2.91 -3.83
C ASP A 169 0.86 2.06 -3.75
N GLY A 170 -0.14 2.55 -3.00
CA GLY A 170 -1.41 1.89 -2.67
C GLY A 170 -1.46 1.48 -1.20
N LEU A 171 -2.66 1.39 -0.59
CA LEU A 171 -2.82 1.03 0.83
C LEU A 171 -2.19 -0.34 1.17
N GLY A 172 -2.07 -1.22 0.17
CA GLY A 172 -1.42 -2.53 0.30
C GLY A 172 0.11 -2.50 0.22
N ALA A 173 0.75 -1.35 0.06
CA ALA A 173 2.21 -1.23 -0.07
C ALA A 173 2.96 -1.12 1.27
N LYS A 174 2.23 -1.07 2.39
CA LYS A 174 2.76 -1.07 3.76
C LYS A 174 2.32 -2.28 4.55
N VAL A 175 3.14 -2.69 5.51
CA VAL A 175 2.79 -3.65 6.54
C VAL A 175 2.11 -2.91 7.67
N TRP A 176 0.82 -3.19 7.85
CA TRP A 176 0.02 -2.57 8.89
C TRP A 176 0.26 -3.23 10.25
N THR A 177 0.13 -2.46 11.34
CA THR A 177 0.28 -2.94 12.72
C THR A 177 -0.57 -4.18 13.01
N VAL A 178 -1.79 -4.26 12.45
CA VAL A 178 -2.66 -5.43 12.59
C VAL A 178 -2.03 -6.71 12.00
N ALA A 179 -1.27 -6.60 10.92
CA ALA A 179 -0.55 -7.71 10.32
C ALA A 179 0.56 -8.20 11.25
N HIS A 180 1.29 -7.29 11.93
CA HIS A 180 2.26 -7.66 12.95
C HIS A 180 1.65 -8.42 14.13
N ILE A 181 0.46 -8.02 14.58
CA ILE A 181 -0.23 -8.71 15.69
C ILE A 181 -0.66 -10.10 15.24
N LEU A 182 -1.26 -10.24 14.05
CA LEU A 182 -1.61 -11.55 13.50
C LEU A 182 -0.37 -12.45 13.35
N CYS A 183 0.76 -11.90 12.91
CA CYS A 183 2.01 -12.64 12.82
C CYS A 183 2.48 -13.19 14.18
N LYS A 184 2.38 -12.38 15.24
CA LYS A 184 2.70 -12.81 16.62
C LYS A 184 1.77 -13.94 17.09
N GLU A 185 0.48 -13.84 16.80
CA GLU A 185 -0.50 -14.88 17.15
C GLU A 185 -0.23 -16.19 16.38
N LEU A 186 0.12 -16.10 15.09
CA LEU A 186 0.50 -17.27 14.29
C LEU A 186 1.76 -17.96 14.85
N VAL A 187 2.76 -17.20 15.31
CA VAL A 187 3.96 -17.77 15.95
C VAL A 187 3.66 -18.37 17.31
N ALA A 188 2.75 -17.76 18.09
CA ALA A 188 2.31 -18.33 19.36
C ALA A 188 1.49 -19.62 19.17
N HIS A 189 0.81 -19.75 18.03
CA HIS A 189 -0.12 -20.83 17.72
C HIS A 189 0.09 -21.40 16.30
N PRO A 190 1.26 -21.98 15.98
CA PRO A 190 1.59 -22.44 14.63
C PRO A 190 0.66 -23.54 14.12
N GLN A 191 0.04 -24.32 15.02
CA GLN A 191 -0.95 -25.34 14.69
C GLN A 191 -2.19 -24.80 13.95
N LEU A 192 -2.44 -23.49 14.00
CA LEU A 192 -3.52 -22.85 13.24
C LEU A 192 -3.28 -22.93 11.72
N VAL A 193 -2.03 -22.97 11.29
CA VAL A 193 -1.65 -22.96 9.87
C VAL A 193 -0.82 -24.17 9.45
N ALA A 194 -0.11 -24.82 10.37
CA ALA A 194 0.72 -25.98 10.08
C ALA A 194 -0.09 -27.12 9.42
N GLY A 195 0.36 -27.59 8.25
CA GLY A 195 -0.31 -28.58 7.42
C GLY A 195 -1.59 -28.11 6.73
N GLN A 196 -2.06 -26.88 7.00
CA GLN A 196 -3.31 -26.35 6.46
C GLN A 196 -3.09 -25.63 5.12
N ARG A 197 -4.18 -25.54 4.35
CA ARG A 197 -4.27 -24.68 3.16
C ARG A 197 -4.76 -23.31 3.61
N VAL A 198 -4.03 -22.26 3.28
CA VAL A 198 -4.26 -20.89 3.77
C VAL A 198 -4.63 -19.98 2.61
N LEU A 199 -5.66 -19.16 2.78
CA LEU A 199 -6.04 -18.08 1.87
C LEU A 199 -5.96 -16.75 2.62
N GLU A 200 -5.17 -15.81 2.12
CA GLU A 200 -5.11 -14.43 2.60
C GLU A 200 -5.85 -13.50 1.64
N ILE A 201 -6.79 -12.71 2.18
CA ILE A 201 -7.56 -11.73 1.42
C ILE A 201 -7.14 -10.33 1.83
N GLY A 202 -6.70 -9.53 0.86
CA GLY A 202 -6.12 -8.22 1.14
C GLY A 202 -4.71 -8.37 1.71
N ALA A 203 -3.89 -9.16 1.02
CA ALA A 203 -2.56 -9.54 1.50
C ALA A 203 -1.59 -8.36 1.57
N GLY A 204 -1.81 -7.29 0.80
CA GLY A 204 -0.88 -6.16 0.72
C GLY A 204 0.53 -6.63 0.33
N CYS A 205 1.49 -6.44 1.23
CA CYS A 205 2.86 -6.94 1.08
C CYS A 205 3.03 -8.45 1.37
N GLY A 206 2.02 -9.12 1.93
CA GLY A 206 1.97 -10.57 2.11
C GLY A 206 2.62 -11.10 3.37
N VAL A 207 2.89 -10.25 4.38
CA VAL A 207 3.67 -10.66 5.57
C VAL A 207 3.05 -11.83 6.32
N CYS A 208 1.72 -11.87 6.47
CA CYS A 208 1.03 -12.90 7.25
C CYS A 208 1.05 -14.25 6.54
N GLY A 209 0.69 -14.29 5.26
CA GLY A 209 0.70 -15.54 4.51
C GLY A 209 2.10 -16.05 4.20
N ILE A 210 3.10 -15.18 3.99
CA ILE A 210 4.51 -15.60 3.91
C ILE A 210 4.96 -16.23 5.25
N LEU A 211 4.59 -15.63 6.38
CA LEU A 211 4.86 -16.23 7.68
C LEU A 211 4.12 -17.56 7.87
N ALA A 212 2.85 -17.66 7.46
CA ALA A 212 2.10 -18.90 7.51
C ALA A 212 2.77 -20.03 6.71
N ALA A 213 3.36 -19.72 5.55
CA ALA A 213 4.16 -20.67 4.79
C ALA A 213 5.39 -21.13 5.59
N LYS A 214 6.12 -20.20 6.24
CA LYS A 214 7.27 -20.52 7.10
C LYS A 214 6.90 -21.32 8.36
N LEU A 215 5.67 -21.19 8.84
CA LEU A 215 5.11 -21.96 9.96
C LEU A 215 4.56 -23.33 9.53
N GLY A 216 4.75 -23.72 8.27
CA GLY A 216 4.46 -25.06 7.79
C GLY A 216 3.08 -25.25 7.18
N ALA A 217 2.42 -24.18 6.71
CA ALA A 217 1.22 -24.32 5.87
C ALA A 217 1.52 -25.20 4.64
N SER A 218 0.59 -26.08 4.29
CA SER A 218 0.74 -26.99 3.14
C SER A 218 0.53 -26.28 1.80
N GLU A 219 -0.21 -25.18 1.81
CA GLU A 219 -0.42 -24.32 0.66
C GLU A 219 -0.78 -22.91 1.15
N VAL A 220 -0.21 -21.86 0.54
CA VAL A 220 -0.63 -20.48 0.79
C VAL A 220 -1.03 -19.81 -0.52
N VAL A 221 -2.21 -19.20 -0.50
CA VAL A 221 -2.75 -18.38 -1.58
C VAL A 221 -2.89 -16.95 -1.09
N LEU A 222 -2.19 -16.02 -1.74
CA LEU A 222 -2.22 -14.59 -1.42
C LEU A 222 -3.07 -13.87 -2.46
N THR A 223 -4.03 -13.05 -2.00
CA THR A 223 -4.93 -12.32 -2.89
C THR A 223 -5.02 -10.84 -2.52
N ASP A 224 -5.05 -10.00 -3.55
CA ASP A 224 -5.29 -8.55 -3.45
C ASP A 224 -5.99 -8.05 -4.72
N VAL A 225 -6.33 -6.75 -4.76
CA VAL A 225 -7.13 -6.14 -5.83
C VAL A 225 -6.32 -5.20 -6.73
N GLU A 226 -5.28 -4.54 -6.22
CA GLU A 226 -4.52 -3.54 -6.98
C GLU A 226 -3.33 -4.14 -7.74
N GLY A 227 -3.23 -3.85 -9.04
CA GLY A 227 -2.14 -4.32 -9.89
C GLY A 227 -0.71 -4.00 -9.37
N PRO A 228 -0.43 -2.76 -8.92
CA PRO A 228 0.85 -2.42 -8.29
C PRO A 228 1.13 -3.22 -7.01
N VAL A 229 0.13 -3.38 -6.14
CA VAL A 229 0.24 -4.19 -4.91
C VAL A 229 0.56 -5.64 -5.24
N LEU A 230 -0.10 -6.23 -6.23
CA LEU A 230 0.16 -7.61 -6.67
C LEU A 230 1.57 -7.81 -7.24
N ARG A 231 2.16 -6.79 -7.88
CA ARG A 231 3.56 -6.85 -8.33
C ARG A 231 4.52 -6.83 -7.14
N ASN A 232 4.32 -5.91 -6.19
CA ASN A 232 5.12 -5.84 -4.98
C ASN A 232 5.00 -7.11 -4.12
N LEU A 233 3.78 -7.63 -3.98
CA LEU A 233 3.49 -8.88 -3.29
C LEU A 233 4.29 -10.05 -3.89
N ARG A 234 4.37 -10.14 -5.23
CA ARG A 234 5.19 -11.15 -5.90
C ARG A 234 6.68 -10.98 -5.60
N GLU A 235 7.18 -9.76 -5.59
CA GLU A 235 8.57 -9.50 -5.20
C GLU A 235 8.84 -9.94 -3.76
N CYS A 236 7.92 -9.62 -2.84
CA CYS A 236 7.99 -10.08 -1.45
C CYS A 236 8.00 -11.60 -1.34
N MET A 237 7.16 -12.30 -2.09
CA MET A 237 7.15 -13.76 -2.13
C MET A 237 8.50 -14.32 -2.61
N ASN A 238 9.05 -13.79 -3.71
CA ASN A 238 10.33 -14.23 -4.27
C ASN A 238 11.50 -14.05 -3.29
N MET A 239 11.46 -13.01 -2.46
CA MET A 239 12.50 -12.77 -1.44
C MET A 239 12.47 -13.78 -0.29
N ASN A 240 11.42 -14.60 -0.18
CA ASN A 240 11.21 -15.53 0.93
C ASN A 240 11.13 -17.00 0.51
N SER A 241 11.32 -17.34 -0.77
CA SER A 241 11.22 -18.72 -1.30
C SER A 241 12.50 -19.55 -1.18
N GLY A 242 13.19 -19.44 -0.04
CA GLY A 242 14.35 -20.26 0.30
C GLY A 242 13.99 -21.41 1.22
#